data_AF-A0A9D3WLN0-F1
#
_entry.id   AF-A0A9D3WLN0-F1
#
_cell.length_a   1.000
_cell.length_b   1.000
_cell.length_c   1.000
_cell.angle_alpha   90.00
_cell.angle_beta   90.00
_cell.angle_gamma   90.00
#
_symmetry.space_group_name_H-M   'P 1'
#
loop_
_entity.id
_entity.type
_entity.pdbx_description
1 polymer ?
#
loop_
_entity_poly.entity_id
_entity_poly.type
_entity_poly.pdbx_seq_one_letter_code
_entity_poly.pdbx_strand_id
1 'polypeptide(L)'
;MIHFIVYLLILHTMAMGEDSPAYYTPTDYILLDCGAPSSSNTVSEDGRKWVTDERSKFSTFNFESASFVSKASGQDHFVTHVPYMTARTFRDKFTYSFTVSVGLKFLRFYFYPVQYSGFDATTSFSSVTANGHLLLKNFSAYLTLSAVDGQPASLSEEFVVPCFETEKLNVTFSPSPNSLAFVNGIEVVSMPKNMYVKHQDDSVLS
;
A
#
# COMPACT_ATOMS: atom_id res chain seq x y z
N MET A 1 54.19 -2.50 5.07
CA MET A 1 55.04 -1.85 4.03
C MET A 1 54.42 -2.22 2.69
N ILE A 2 53.83 -1.36 1.88
CA ILE A 2 53.80 0.11 1.74
C ILE A 2 52.42 0.45 1.14
N HIS A 3 51.78 1.50 1.65
CA HIS A 3 50.56 2.09 1.10
C HIS A 3 50.82 2.67 -0.30
N PHE A 4 49.93 2.41 -1.26
CA PHE A 4 49.81 3.25 -2.45
C PHE A 4 48.35 3.67 -2.64
N ILE A 5 48.00 4.71 -1.88
CA ILE A 5 46.85 5.58 -2.11
C ILE A 5 47.27 6.51 -3.26
N VAL A 6 46.62 6.42 -4.41
CA VAL A 6 46.75 7.44 -5.46
C VAL A 6 45.51 8.31 -5.40
N TYR A 7 45.71 9.50 -4.85
CA TYR A 7 44.79 10.62 -4.86
C TYR A 7 44.87 11.27 -6.24
N LEU A 8 43.79 11.25 -7.03
CA LEU A 8 43.68 12.07 -8.23
C LEU A 8 42.57 13.10 -8.02
N LEU A 9 42.98 14.28 -7.56
CA LEU A 9 42.18 15.51 -7.66
C LEU A 9 42.13 15.93 -9.13
N ILE A 10 40.94 15.86 -9.73
CA ILE A 10 40.62 16.73 -10.86
C ILE A 10 39.34 17.47 -10.48
N LEU A 11 39.52 18.70 -9.99
CA LEU A 11 38.52 19.75 -10.04
C LEU A 11 38.36 20.15 -11.51
N HIS A 12 37.24 19.77 -12.11
CA HIS A 12 36.63 20.55 -13.18
C HIS A 12 35.23 20.92 -12.74
N THR A 13 35.08 22.21 -12.46
CA THR A 13 33.81 22.90 -12.27
C THR A 13 32.90 22.65 -13.47
N MET A 14 31.78 21.97 -13.23
CA MET A 14 30.58 22.11 -14.05
C MET A 14 29.57 22.81 -13.16
N ALA A 15 29.38 24.11 -13.40
CA ALA A 15 28.20 24.80 -12.93
C ALA A 15 26.99 24.13 -13.58
N MET A 16 26.30 23.28 -12.82
CA MET A 16 24.97 22.80 -13.15
C MET A 16 24.02 23.59 -12.27
N GLY A 17 23.19 24.42 -12.89
CA GLY A 17 22.21 25.25 -12.21
C GLY A 17 21.36 24.41 -11.26
N GLU A 18 21.02 25.00 -10.11
CA GLU A 18 19.96 24.53 -9.24
C GLU A 18 18.62 24.65 -9.96
N ASP A 19 18.33 23.72 -10.86
CA ASP A 19 16.97 23.20 -10.98
C ASP A 19 16.94 21.94 -10.13
N SER A 20 16.79 22.12 -8.81
CA SER A 20 16.26 21.06 -7.97
C SER A 20 14.92 20.66 -8.61
N PRO A 21 14.70 19.41 -9.02
CA PRO A 21 13.36 18.99 -9.39
C PRO A 21 12.47 19.31 -8.19
N ALA A 22 11.42 20.10 -8.39
CA ALA A 22 10.47 20.39 -7.32
C ALA A 22 10.01 19.05 -6.75
N TYR A 23 10.38 18.77 -5.50
CA TYR A 23 10.03 17.51 -4.86
C TYR A 23 8.51 17.36 -4.86
N TYR A 24 8.03 16.24 -5.41
CA TYR A 24 6.61 15.98 -5.46
C TYR A 24 6.05 15.88 -4.03
N THR A 25 5.13 16.78 -3.69
CA THR A 25 4.38 16.71 -2.44
C THR A 25 2.97 16.26 -2.75
N PRO A 26 2.55 15.06 -2.33
CA PRO A 26 1.20 14.58 -2.59
C PRO A 26 0.16 15.38 -1.79
N THR A 27 -0.93 15.74 -2.46
CA THR A 27 -2.11 16.36 -1.82
C THR A 27 -2.80 15.40 -0.87
N ASP A 28 -2.87 14.12 -1.25
CA ASP A 28 -3.41 13.05 -0.40
C ASP A 28 -2.26 12.11 -0.03
N TYR A 29 -2.03 11.92 1.26
CA TYR A 29 -1.03 11.00 1.78
C TYR A 29 -1.58 10.29 3.02
N ILE A 30 -2.10 9.09 2.81
CA ILE A 30 -2.78 8.30 3.85
C ILE A 30 -2.07 6.96 3.95
N LEU A 31 -1.56 6.66 5.14
CA LEU A 31 -0.95 5.38 5.48
C LEU A 31 -1.75 4.77 6.62
N LEU A 32 -2.49 3.70 6.35
CA LEU A 32 -3.37 3.03 7.30
C LEU A 32 -2.74 1.70 7.73
N ASP A 33 -2.45 1.57 9.03
CA ASP A 33 -1.99 0.34 9.68
C ASP A 33 -3.22 -0.43 10.19
N CYS A 34 -3.52 -1.55 9.54
CA CYS A 34 -4.77 -2.27 9.71
C CYS A 34 -4.70 -3.25 10.89
N GLY A 35 -5.63 -3.13 11.83
CA GLY A 35 -5.68 -3.95 13.03
C GLY A 35 -4.75 -3.49 14.16
N ALA A 36 -3.94 -2.46 13.95
CA ALA A 36 -3.15 -1.84 15.02
C ALA A 36 -4.05 -1.14 16.04
N PRO A 37 -3.79 -1.29 17.35
CA PRO A 37 -4.52 -0.55 18.38
C PRO A 37 -4.05 0.92 18.44
N SER A 38 -4.95 1.80 18.87
CA SER A 38 -4.72 3.26 18.96
C SER A 38 -3.54 3.65 19.88
N SER A 39 -3.14 2.74 20.78
CA SER A 39 -2.00 2.92 21.68
C SER A 39 -0.64 2.57 21.05
N SER A 40 -0.62 1.99 19.84
CA SER A 40 0.62 1.59 19.18
C SER A 40 1.42 2.78 18.69
N ASN A 41 2.75 2.68 18.76
CA ASN A 41 3.64 3.53 17.98
C ASN A 41 3.70 3.00 16.55
N THR A 42 3.03 3.68 15.63
CA THR A 42 2.84 3.26 14.23
C THR A 42 3.81 3.98 13.27
N VAL A 43 5.04 4.25 13.71
CA VAL A 43 6.11 4.75 12.85
C VAL A 43 6.86 3.56 12.28
N SER A 44 6.90 3.43 10.96
CA SER A 44 7.67 2.38 10.27
C SER A 44 9.18 2.67 10.31
N GLU A 45 9.97 1.65 10.01
CA GLU A 45 11.45 1.72 10.07
C GLU A 45 12.03 2.76 9.10
N ASP A 46 11.32 3.07 8.03
CA ASP A 46 11.64 4.15 7.08
C ASP A 46 11.21 5.56 7.56
N GLY A 47 10.71 5.67 8.80
CA GLY A 47 10.30 6.92 9.42
C GLY A 47 8.91 7.41 9.04
N ARG A 48 8.15 6.67 8.21
CA ARG A 48 6.79 7.06 7.83
C ARG A 48 5.81 6.82 8.98
N LYS A 49 4.87 7.75 9.16
CA LYS A 49 3.83 7.65 10.19
C LYS A 49 2.56 7.04 9.62
N TRP A 50 2.12 5.93 10.20
CA TRP A 50 0.88 5.25 9.87
C TRP A 50 -0.21 5.61 10.89
N VAL A 51 -1.47 5.63 10.48
CA VAL A 51 -2.62 5.80 11.37
C VAL A 51 -3.36 4.47 11.51
N THR A 52 -3.95 4.22 12.67
CA THR A 52 -4.66 2.96 12.93
C THR A 52 -6.04 2.95 12.28
N ASP A 53 -6.54 1.77 11.93
CA ASP A 53 -7.93 1.61 11.50
C ASP A 53 -8.94 1.45 12.66
N GLU A 54 -8.45 1.29 13.90
CA GLU A 54 -9.29 1.18 15.10
C GLU A 54 -10.14 2.44 15.28
N ARG A 55 -11.46 2.29 15.25
CA ARG A 55 -12.44 3.39 15.30
C ARG A 55 -12.13 4.51 14.30
N SER A 56 -11.48 4.18 13.19
CA SER A 56 -11.09 5.18 12.21
C SER A 56 -12.30 5.76 11.48
N LYS A 57 -12.17 7.01 11.05
CA LYS A 57 -13.15 7.67 10.16
C LYS A 57 -13.26 7.01 8.79
N PHE A 58 -12.39 6.04 8.48
CA PHE A 58 -12.30 5.41 7.16
C PHE A 58 -13.18 4.17 7.04
N SER A 59 -13.72 3.61 8.13
CA SER A 59 -14.53 2.39 8.09
C SER A 59 -16.03 2.65 8.20
N THR A 60 -16.85 1.76 7.64
CA THR A 60 -18.32 1.78 7.79
C THR A 60 -18.77 1.25 9.17
N PHE A 61 -20.01 1.56 9.56
CA PHE A 61 -20.58 1.29 10.89
C PHE A 61 -20.70 -0.20 11.29
N ASN A 62 -20.51 -1.17 10.37
CA ASN A 62 -20.69 -2.61 10.63
C ASN A 62 -19.39 -3.34 11.07
N PHE A 63 -18.53 -2.65 11.80
CA PHE A 63 -17.15 -3.08 12.05
C PHE A 63 -17.00 -4.40 12.78
N GLU A 64 -17.85 -4.66 13.79
CA GLU A 64 -17.66 -5.77 14.73
C GLU A 64 -18.13 -7.13 14.20
N SER A 65 -19.16 -7.17 13.35
CA SER A 65 -19.65 -8.44 12.78
C SER A 65 -18.87 -8.82 11.52
N ALA A 66 -18.56 -7.85 10.66
CA ALA A 66 -17.93 -8.08 9.37
C ALA A 66 -16.40 -8.26 9.45
N SER A 67 -15.75 -7.78 10.52
CA SER A 67 -14.29 -7.80 10.63
C SER A 67 -13.80 -8.09 12.05
N PHE A 68 -12.51 -8.39 12.18
CA PHE A 68 -11.81 -8.49 13.45
C PHE A 68 -10.33 -8.15 13.27
N VAL A 69 -9.67 -7.82 14.38
CA VAL A 69 -8.24 -7.57 14.41
C VAL A 69 -7.48 -8.89 14.65
N SER A 70 -6.35 -9.01 14.00
CA SER A 70 -5.54 -10.22 14.00
C SER A 70 -4.07 -9.84 14.14
N LYS A 71 -3.33 -10.55 15.02
CA LYS A 71 -1.89 -10.36 15.18
C LYS A 71 -1.13 -11.54 14.56
N ALA A 72 -0.07 -11.25 13.81
CA ALA A 72 0.78 -12.29 13.24
C ALA A 72 1.43 -13.12 14.36
N SER A 73 1.45 -14.44 14.20
CA SER A 73 1.99 -15.39 15.19
C SER A 73 3.51 -15.31 15.35
N GLY A 74 4.20 -14.85 14.32
CA GLY A 74 5.64 -14.63 14.30
C GLY A 74 5.99 -13.54 13.30
N GLN A 75 7.23 -13.05 13.41
CA GLN A 75 7.81 -12.07 12.50
C GLN A 75 8.97 -12.73 11.76
N ASP A 76 8.94 -12.69 10.44
CA ASP A 76 10.09 -13.03 9.62
C ASP A 76 11.18 -11.94 9.75
N HIS A 77 12.45 -12.33 9.75
CA HIS A 77 13.57 -11.41 9.96
C HIS A 77 13.63 -10.27 8.93
N PHE A 78 13.11 -10.49 7.72
CA PHE A 78 13.12 -9.51 6.65
C PHE A 78 11.84 -8.68 6.53
N VAL A 79 10.88 -8.88 7.44
CA VAL A 79 9.59 -8.17 7.45
C VAL A 79 9.59 -7.11 8.53
N THR A 80 9.33 -5.87 8.15
CA THR A 80 9.22 -4.74 9.10
C THR A 80 7.99 -4.88 9.97
N HIS A 81 8.04 -4.35 11.20
CA HIS A 81 6.89 -4.50 12.11
C HIS A 81 5.64 -3.74 11.59
N VAL A 82 5.80 -2.47 11.24
CA VAL A 82 4.73 -1.64 10.66
C VAL A 82 4.88 -1.67 9.13
N PRO A 83 3.82 -1.97 8.36
CA PRO A 83 2.44 -2.29 8.78
C PRO A 83 2.14 -3.80 8.93
N TYR A 84 3.12 -4.70 8.83
CA TYR A 84 2.87 -6.13 8.57
C TYR A 84 2.47 -6.99 9.77
N MET A 85 2.77 -6.59 11.00
CA MET A 85 2.56 -7.46 12.17
C MET A 85 1.12 -7.49 12.70
N THR A 86 0.29 -6.57 12.22
CA THR A 86 -1.15 -6.50 12.47
C THR A 86 -1.91 -6.60 11.16
N ALA A 87 -3.09 -7.21 11.20
CA ALA A 87 -4.01 -7.24 10.08
C ALA A 87 -5.43 -6.96 10.55
N ARG A 88 -6.22 -6.36 9.67
CA ARG A 88 -7.68 -6.50 9.74
C ARG A 88 -8.10 -7.69 8.88
N THR A 89 -8.89 -8.57 9.47
CA THR A 89 -9.46 -9.73 8.81
C THR A 89 -10.97 -9.53 8.61
N PHE A 90 -11.49 -9.90 7.45
CA PHE A 90 -12.87 -9.71 7.04
C PHE A 90 -13.57 -11.06 6.87
N ARG A 91 -14.70 -11.22 7.56
CA ARG A 91 -15.63 -12.37 7.45
C ARG A 91 -16.66 -12.18 6.35
N ASP A 92 -16.98 -10.93 6.08
CA ASP A 92 -17.92 -10.52 5.04
C ASP A 92 -17.35 -9.32 4.30
N LYS A 93 -18.03 -8.89 3.25
CA LYS A 93 -17.71 -7.69 2.48
C LYS A 93 -17.52 -6.50 3.41
N PHE A 94 -16.36 -5.87 3.32
CA PHE A 94 -15.99 -4.71 4.12
C PHE A 94 -15.45 -3.59 3.23
N THR A 95 -15.88 -2.36 3.49
CA THR A 95 -15.49 -1.19 2.70
C THR A 95 -14.80 -0.15 3.58
N TYR A 96 -13.59 0.23 3.18
CA TYR A 96 -12.96 1.49 3.60
C TYR A 96 -13.37 2.62 2.66
N SER A 97 -13.62 3.80 3.21
CA SER A 97 -13.96 5.02 2.49
C SER A 97 -12.97 6.12 2.89
N PHE A 98 -12.10 6.50 1.96
CA PHE A 98 -11.12 7.56 2.15
C PHE A 98 -11.61 8.84 1.48
N THR A 99 -11.69 9.95 2.21
CA THR A 99 -11.86 11.27 1.60
C THR A 99 -10.55 11.68 0.94
N VAL A 100 -10.58 11.95 -0.37
CA VAL A 100 -9.40 12.24 -1.18
C VAL A 100 -9.70 13.34 -2.19
N SER A 101 -8.66 14.07 -2.61
CA SER A 101 -8.79 15.06 -3.69
C SER A 101 -9.19 14.43 -5.02
N VAL A 102 -9.73 15.23 -5.95
CA VAL A 102 -10.03 14.77 -7.32
C VAL A 102 -8.74 14.44 -8.07
N GLY A 103 -8.67 13.28 -8.71
CA GLY A 103 -7.55 12.86 -9.56
C GLY A 103 -7.17 11.39 -9.43
N LEU A 104 -6.10 10.99 -10.12
CA LEU A 104 -5.52 9.65 -9.99
C LEU A 104 -4.86 9.47 -8.61
N LYS A 105 -4.97 8.25 -8.07
CA LYS A 105 -4.37 7.85 -6.79
C LYS A 105 -3.52 6.60 -7.01
N PHE A 106 -2.32 6.58 -6.45
CA PHE A 106 -1.66 5.32 -6.11
C PHE A 106 -2.38 4.72 -4.92
N LEU A 107 -2.86 3.49 -5.08
CA LEU A 107 -3.46 2.69 -4.04
C LEU A 107 -2.62 1.44 -3.88
N ARG A 108 -1.97 1.28 -2.72
CA ARG A 108 -1.11 0.15 -2.43
C ARG A 108 -1.65 -0.63 -1.23
N PHE A 109 -1.68 -1.95 -1.37
CA PHE A 109 -2.05 -2.88 -0.30
C PHE A 109 -0.82 -3.65 0.17
N TYR A 110 -0.72 -3.84 1.47
CA TYR A 110 0.36 -4.59 2.12
C TYR A 110 -0.19 -5.89 2.70
N PHE A 111 0.47 -7.01 2.40
CA PHE A 111 0.07 -8.35 2.82
C PHE A 111 1.26 -9.13 3.40
N TYR A 112 1.04 -9.75 4.55
CA TYR A 112 1.94 -10.70 5.19
C TYR A 112 1.18 -12.01 5.47
N PRO A 113 1.18 -12.97 4.53
CA PRO A 113 0.28 -14.13 4.57
C PRO A 113 0.84 -15.26 5.46
N VAL A 114 0.78 -15.06 6.77
CA VAL A 114 1.19 -16.05 7.78
C VAL A 114 0.01 -16.49 8.66
N GLN A 115 0.29 -17.34 9.66
CA GLN A 115 -0.69 -17.65 10.69
C GLN A 115 -0.92 -16.41 11.58
N TYR A 116 -2.17 -16.01 11.76
CA TYR A 116 -2.61 -15.00 12.72
C TYR A 116 -3.43 -15.62 13.86
N SER A 117 -3.63 -14.85 14.93
CA SER A 117 -4.55 -15.19 16.01
C SER A 117 -6.00 -15.35 15.48
N GLY A 118 -6.43 -16.60 15.28
CA GLY A 118 -7.79 -16.93 14.82
C GLY A 118 -7.97 -17.00 13.30
N PHE A 119 -6.90 -16.92 12.51
CA PHE A 119 -6.97 -16.99 11.05
C PHE A 119 -5.65 -17.48 10.43
N ASP A 120 -5.73 -18.42 9.49
CA ASP A 120 -4.60 -18.81 8.64
C ASP A 120 -4.66 -18.04 7.31
N ALA A 121 -3.81 -17.01 7.17
CA ALA A 121 -3.80 -16.17 5.98
C ALA A 121 -3.25 -16.87 4.73
N THR A 122 -2.61 -18.03 4.86
CA THR A 122 -2.14 -18.82 3.72
C THR A 122 -3.30 -19.39 2.89
N THR A 123 -4.46 -19.57 3.53
CA THR A 123 -5.70 -20.07 2.94
C THR A 123 -6.64 -18.96 2.47
N SER A 124 -6.19 -17.70 2.54
CA SER A 124 -6.98 -16.53 2.18
C SER A 124 -7.19 -16.43 0.67
N PHE A 125 -8.44 -16.26 0.27
CA PHE A 125 -8.84 -15.87 -1.08
C PHE A 125 -9.82 -14.71 -1.00
N SER A 126 -9.55 -13.65 -1.76
CA SER A 126 -10.39 -12.47 -1.74
C SER A 126 -10.43 -11.76 -3.09
N SER A 127 -11.44 -10.92 -3.27
CA SER A 127 -11.47 -9.94 -4.35
C SER A 127 -11.50 -8.54 -3.76
N VAL A 128 -10.81 -7.61 -4.42
CA VAL A 128 -10.74 -6.21 -3.99
C VAL A 128 -11.23 -5.32 -5.12
N THR A 129 -12.14 -4.42 -4.80
CA THR A 129 -12.59 -3.38 -5.72
C THR A 129 -12.31 -1.99 -5.16
N ALA A 130 -12.04 -1.02 -6.04
CA ALA A 130 -11.90 0.38 -5.70
C ALA A 130 -12.77 1.23 -6.62
N ASN A 131 -13.72 2.00 -6.05
CA ASN A 131 -14.70 2.80 -6.81
C ASN A 131 -15.38 2.02 -7.95
N GLY A 132 -15.68 0.74 -7.73
CA GLY A 132 -16.32 -0.14 -8.72
C GLY A 132 -15.35 -0.85 -9.69
N HIS A 133 -14.07 -0.47 -9.73
CA HIS A 133 -13.05 -1.16 -10.50
C HIS A 133 -12.54 -2.40 -9.77
N LEU A 134 -12.49 -3.54 -10.44
CA LEU A 134 -11.91 -4.77 -9.89
C LEU A 134 -10.38 -4.70 -9.96
N LEU A 135 -9.71 -4.73 -8.81
CA LEU A 135 -8.26 -4.67 -8.70
C LEU A 135 -7.65 -6.06 -8.54
N LEU A 136 -8.24 -6.85 -7.63
CA LEU A 136 -7.82 -8.21 -7.32
C LEU A 136 -9.03 -9.14 -7.43
N LYS A 137 -8.87 -10.31 -8.03
CA LYS A 137 -9.92 -11.32 -8.19
C LYS A 137 -9.42 -12.68 -7.76
N ASN A 138 -10.13 -13.30 -6.81
CA ASN A 138 -9.75 -14.60 -6.24
C ASN A 138 -8.25 -14.66 -5.87
N PHE A 139 -7.76 -13.57 -5.30
CA PHE A 139 -6.37 -13.33 -4.97
C PHE A 139 -5.97 -14.04 -3.68
N SER A 140 -4.81 -14.68 -3.70
CA SER A 140 -4.13 -15.25 -2.54
C SER A 140 -2.72 -14.68 -2.45
N ALA A 141 -2.45 -13.88 -1.42
CA ALA A 141 -1.12 -13.32 -1.19
C ALA A 141 -0.05 -14.42 -1.00
N TYR A 142 -0.42 -15.53 -0.37
CA TYR A 142 0.48 -16.67 -0.16
C TYR A 142 0.91 -17.32 -1.48
N LEU A 143 -0.06 -17.61 -2.37
CA LEU A 143 0.26 -18.21 -3.66
C LEU A 143 1.05 -17.24 -4.55
N THR A 144 0.75 -15.94 -4.49
CA THR A 144 1.52 -14.92 -5.19
C THR A 144 2.98 -14.91 -4.74
N LEU A 145 3.26 -14.89 -3.43
CA LEU A 145 4.62 -14.94 -2.90
C LEU A 145 5.34 -16.25 -3.22
N SER A 146 4.63 -17.37 -3.13
CA SER A 146 5.18 -18.70 -3.43
C SER A 146 5.65 -18.84 -4.88
N ALA A 147 5.14 -18.03 -5.79
CA ALA A 147 5.52 -18.02 -7.20
C ALA A 147 6.73 -17.11 -7.51
N VAL A 148 7.21 -16.32 -6.55
CA VAL A 148 8.32 -15.36 -6.74
C VAL A 148 9.65 -16.00 -6.34
N ASP A 149 10.65 -15.87 -7.20
CA ASP A 149 12.03 -16.29 -6.91
C ASP A 149 12.59 -15.53 -5.70
N GLY A 150 13.25 -16.25 -4.79
CA GLY A 150 13.73 -15.70 -3.52
C GLY A 150 12.71 -15.70 -2.39
N GLN A 151 11.47 -16.13 -2.64
CA GLN A 151 10.41 -16.38 -1.64
C GLN A 151 10.30 -15.26 -0.59
N PRO A 152 9.97 -14.01 -1.01
CA PRO A 152 9.80 -12.93 -0.06
C PRO A 152 8.70 -13.28 0.95
N ALA A 153 8.89 -12.83 2.19
CA ALA A 153 7.94 -13.14 3.26
C ALA A 153 6.68 -12.25 3.23
N SER A 154 6.75 -11.08 2.60
CA SER A 154 5.64 -10.11 2.49
C SER A 154 5.50 -9.55 1.08
N LEU A 155 4.30 -9.08 0.74
CA LEU A 155 3.93 -8.56 -0.58
C LEU A 155 3.32 -7.16 -0.47
N SER A 156 3.58 -6.33 -1.47
CA SER A 156 2.80 -5.12 -1.71
C SER A 156 2.27 -5.07 -3.14
N GLU A 157 0.98 -4.83 -3.30
CA GLU A 157 0.32 -4.69 -4.61
C GLU A 157 -0.09 -3.23 -4.83
N GLU A 158 0.31 -2.64 -5.96
CA GLU A 158 0.06 -1.22 -6.28
C GLU A 158 -0.82 -1.04 -7.52
N PHE A 159 -1.78 -0.13 -7.42
CA PHE A 159 -2.72 0.21 -8.48
C PHE A 159 -2.83 1.72 -8.67
N VAL A 160 -3.16 2.14 -9.88
CA VAL A 160 -3.59 3.52 -10.16
C VAL A 160 -5.11 3.53 -10.28
N VAL A 161 -5.78 4.27 -9.39
CA VAL A 161 -7.25 4.32 -9.34
C VAL A 161 -7.75 5.73 -9.67
N PRO A 162 -8.72 5.87 -10.60
CA PRO A 162 -9.35 7.15 -10.88
C PRO A 162 -10.34 7.55 -9.79
N CYS A 163 -10.17 8.77 -9.25
CA CYS A 163 -11.12 9.39 -8.32
C CYS A 163 -11.57 10.75 -8.88
N PHE A 164 -12.38 10.74 -9.94
CA PHE A 164 -12.81 11.97 -10.63
C PHE A 164 -14.24 12.41 -10.29
N GLU A 165 -15.11 11.46 -10.00
CA GLU A 165 -16.55 11.71 -9.84
C GLU A 165 -16.94 12.03 -8.39
N THR A 166 -16.19 11.47 -7.44
CA THR A 166 -16.43 11.67 -6.01
C THR A 166 -15.09 11.96 -5.34
N GLU A 167 -15.07 12.87 -4.36
CA GLU A 167 -13.93 13.12 -3.47
C GLU A 167 -13.75 11.98 -2.45
N LYS A 168 -14.02 10.75 -2.90
CA LYS A 168 -13.98 9.52 -2.11
C LYS A 168 -13.34 8.40 -2.91
N LEU A 169 -12.53 7.63 -2.19
CA LEU A 169 -12.01 6.34 -2.65
C LEU A 169 -12.61 5.26 -1.75
N ASN A 170 -13.55 4.49 -2.30
CA ASN A 170 -14.18 3.37 -1.63
C ASN A 170 -13.47 2.07 -2.02
N VAL A 171 -12.73 1.48 -1.09
CA VAL A 171 -12.03 0.21 -1.27
C VAL A 171 -12.79 -0.90 -0.56
N THR A 172 -13.24 -1.90 -1.31
CA THR A 172 -14.03 -3.01 -0.78
C THR A 172 -13.25 -4.31 -0.88
N PHE A 173 -13.05 -4.96 0.27
CA PHE A 173 -12.54 -6.31 0.38
C PHE A 173 -13.73 -7.29 0.47
N SER A 174 -13.73 -8.30 -0.41
CA SER A 174 -14.77 -9.34 -0.46
C SER A 174 -14.10 -10.71 -0.31
N PRO A 175 -14.26 -11.41 0.82
CA PRO A 175 -13.79 -12.78 0.95
C PRO A 175 -14.44 -13.70 -0.10
N SER A 176 -13.68 -14.67 -0.60
CA SER A 176 -14.26 -15.77 -1.39
C SER A 176 -15.12 -16.68 -0.51
N PRO A 177 -16.05 -17.47 -1.07
CA PRO A 177 -16.85 -18.42 -0.29
C PRO A 177 -15.99 -19.35 0.57
N ASN A 178 -16.35 -19.51 1.84
CA ASN A 178 -15.61 -20.30 2.84
C ASN A 178 -14.16 -19.85 3.06
N SER A 179 -13.84 -18.59 2.76
CA SER A 179 -12.54 -17.98 3.03
C SER A 179 -12.71 -16.69 3.84
N LEU A 180 -11.60 -16.13 4.31
CA LEU A 180 -11.53 -14.80 4.91
C LEU A 180 -10.59 -13.94 4.08
N ALA A 181 -10.86 -12.65 4.01
CA ALA A 181 -9.95 -11.67 3.43
C ALA A 181 -9.14 -11.00 4.56
N PHE A 182 -7.97 -10.46 4.24
CA PHE A 182 -7.21 -9.66 5.20
C PHE A 182 -6.39 -8.61 4.48
N VAL A 183 -5.95 -7.60 5.24
CA VAL A 183 -4.98 -6.61 4.78
C VAL A 183 -4.20 -6.10 6.00
N ASN A 184 -2.90 -5.90 5.81
CA ASN A 184 -2.00 -5.39 6.85
C ASN A 184 -1.89 -3.87 6.82
N GLY A 185 -1.76 -3.32 5.62
CA GLY A 185 -1.70 -1.87 5.44
C GLY A 185 -2.34 -1.42 4.14
N ILE A 186 -2.84 -0.19 4.15
CA ILE A 186 -3.38 0.48 2.97
C ILE A 186 -2.69 1.84 2.84
N GLU A 187 -2.10 2.09 1.68
CA GLU A 187 -1.47 3.36 1.34
C GLU A 187 -2.23 4.01 0.18
N VAL A 188 -2.61 5.27 0.37
CA VAL A 188 -3.27 6.10 -0.65
C VAL A 188 -2.45 7.36 -0.83
N VAL A 189 -1.91 7.53 -2.04
CA VAL A 189 -1.08 8.69 -2.39
C VAL A 189 -1.65 9.33 -3.64
N SER A 190 -1.87 10.65 -3.63
CA SER A 190 -2.23 11.35 -4.85
C SER A 190 -1.14 11.19 -5.90
N MET A 191 -1.52 11.09 -7.17
CA MET A 191 -0.55 11.02 -8.27
C MET A 191 -0.24 12.43 -8.80
N PRO A 192 1.01 12.72 -9.21
CA PRO A 192 1.33 13.99 -9.88
C PRO A 192 0.55 14.14 -11.19
N LYS A 193 0.08 15.35 -11.49
CA LYS A 193 -0.76 15.64 -12.68
C LYS A 193 -0.08 15.35 -14.03
N ASN A 194 1.26 15.30 -14.06
CA ASN A 194 2.04 15.27 -15.32
C ASN A 194 2.74 13.92 -15.59
N MET A 195 2.40 12.85 -14.88
CA MET A 195 3.04 11.53 -15.07
C MET A 195 2.57 10.78 -16.33
N TYR A 196 1.44 11.19 -16.92
CA TYR A 196 0.98 10.70 -18.21
C TYR A 196 0.88 11.87 -19.18
N VAL A 197 1.97 12.15 -19.89
CA VAL A 197 1.91 12.98 -21.10
C VAL A 197 1.17 12.16 -22.14
N LYS A 198 -0.03 12.58 -22.55
CA LYS A 198 -0.61 12.08 -23.80
C LYS A 198 0.38 12.41 -24.90
N HIS A 199 0.85 11.42 -25.66
CA HIS A 199 1.45 11.72 -26.96
C HIS A 199 0.40 12.49 -27.75
N GLN A 200 0.60 13.79 -27.87
CA GLN A 200 -0.14 14.62 -28.79
C GLN A 200 0.39 14.20 -30.16
N ASP A 201 -0.44 13.47 -30.89
CA ASP A 201 -0.15 13.14 -32.28
C ASP A 201 -0.26 14.46 -33.05
N ASP A 202 0.86 15.17 -33.18
CA ASP A 202 1.01 16.33 -34.06
C ASP A 202 0.96 15.83 -35.51
N SER A 203 -0.23 15.41 -35.96
CA SER A 203 -0.53 15.36 -37.38
C SER A 203 -0.91 16.77 -37.82
N VAL A 204 0.14 17.49 -38.15
CA VAL A 204 0.18 18.79 -38.80
C VAL A 204 -0.78 18.83 -39.99
N LEU A 205 -1.62 19.87 -40.01
CA LEU A 205 -2.22 20.40 -41.23
C LEU A 205 -1.09 20.75 -42.23
N SER A 206 -0.99 19.99 -43.32
CA SER A 206 -0.51 20.46 -44.62
C SER A 206 -1.00 19.53 -45.72
#